data_AF-A0A426RNU2-F1
#
_entry.id   AF-A0A426RNU2-F1
#
_cell.length_a   1.000
_cell.length_b   1.000
_cell.length_c   1.000
_cell.angle_alpha   90.00
_cell.angle_beta   90.00
_cell.angle_gamma   90.00
#
_symmetry.space_group_name_H-M   'P 1'
#
loop_
_entity.id
_entity.type
_entity.pdbx_description
1 polymer ?
#
loop_
_entity_poly.entity_id
_entity_poly.type
_entity_poly.pdbx_seq_one_letter_code
_entity_poly.pdbx_strand_id
1 'polypeptide(L)'
;MNGTKENTANMGTVVWVVQETYNNLVNLRNQENREAFNKELLRLMPPVQNYVAKRLKTAIRTGTLNKGMFSPNDFTDQLFIEVYDNWELVKNEYDLRPFLFKKVDDLLDDRLTEEEFDHMFFENIDTYSKQEWDSMEEEYSTDGDGDLVLLEELDDRSLTKDDYILKHVFITEEEKELAEKLDESLEQERVERHVHMVLNKMSMPMRTVFQLYADQGFTTAEIAHIREVTLDEVETLLSRARKLLKDSFVKRFLIDSN
;
A
#
# COMPACT_ATOMS: atom_id res chain seq x y z
N MET A 1 10.09 42.63 19.34
CA MET A 1 9.61 42.02 20.60
C MET A 1 8.09 41.70 20.56
N ASN A 2 7.54 41.20 19.44
CA ASN A 2 6.11 40.81 19.34
C ASN A 2 5.86 39.29 19.26
N GLY A 3 6.88 38.47 18.98
CA GLY A 3 6.68 37.02 18.76
C GLY A 3 6.34 36.19 20.00
N THR A 4 6.60 36.68 21.22
CA THR A 4 6.39 35.92 22.47
C THR A 4 4.96 36.00 23.02
N LYS A 5 4.22 37.07 22.72
CA LYS A 5 2.81 37.24 23.17
C LYS A 5 1.82 36.55 22.23
N GLU A 6 2.08 36.53 20.92
CA GLU A 6 1.28 35.76 19.97
C GLU A 6 1.41 34.25 20.18
N ASN A 7 2.61 33.73 20.45
CA ASN A 7 2.82 32.29 20.66
C ASN A 7 2.16 31.75 21.93
N THR A 8 2.09 32.56 23.00
CA THR A 8 1.45 32.18 24.27
C THR A 8 -0.07 32.23 24.18
N ALA A 9 -0.64 33.21 23.47
CA ALA A 9 -2.08 33.26 23.17
C ALA A 9 -2.53 32.10 22.25
N ASN A 10 -1.70 31.72 21.28
CA ASN A 10 -1.97 30.61 20.37
C ASN A 10 -1.89 29.25 21.11
N MET A 11 -0.92 29.06 22.01
CA MET A 11 -0.88 27.89 22.90
C MET A 11 -2.11 27.76 23.80
N GLY A 12 -2.56 28.86 24.44
CA GLY A 12 -3.74 28.83 25.30
C GLY A 12 -5.02 28.45 24.56
N THR A 13 -5.17 28.94 23.32
CA THR A 13 -6.30 28.60 22.45
C THR A 13 -6.28 27.14 22.02
N VAL A 14 -5.10 26.61 21.67
CA VAL A 14 -4.92 25.20 21.28
C VAL A 14 -5.23 24.23 22.43
N VAL A 15 -4.80 24.55 23.65
CA VAL A 15 -5.07 23.72 24.84
C VAL A 15 -6.56 23.72 25.19
N TRP A 16 -7.20 24.88 25.15
CA TRP A 16 -8.64 24.99 25.45
C TRP A 16 -9.50 24.18 24.46
N VAL A 17 -9.20 24.27 23.15
CA VAL A 17 -9.92 23.48 22.13
C VAL A 17 -9.79 21.97 22.39
N VAL A 18 -8.62 21.49 22.79
CA VAL A 18 -8.41 20.05 23.07
C VAL A 18 -9.21 19.60 24.28
N GLN A 19 -9.21 20.39 25.34
CA GLN A 19 -9.97 20.10 26.55
C GLN A 19 -11.47 20.04 26.27
N GLU A 20 -11.99 21.01 25.51
CA GLU A 20 -13.39 21.02 25.10
C GLU A 20 -13.73 19.81 24.22
N THR A 21 -12.93 19.54 23.19
CA THR A 21 -13.12 18.39 22.31
C THR A 21 -13.07 17.07 23.10
N TYR A 22 -12.11 16.89 23.99
CA TYR A 22 -12.01 15.67 24.80
C TYR A 22 -13.27 15.41 25.63
N ASN A 23 -13.77 16.42 26.33
CA ASN A 23 -14.99 16.29 27.13
C ASN A 23 -16.21 15.92 26.28
N ASN A 24 -16.32 16.51 25.08
CA ASN A 24 -17.37 16.15 24.13
C ASN A 24 -17.23 14.71 23.65
N LEU A 25 -16.02 14.28 23.30
CA LEU A 25 -15.74 12.92 22.84
C LEU A 25 -16.07 11.86 23.91
N VAL A 26 -15.74 12.11 25.18
CA VAL A 26 -16.12 11.22 26.29
C VAL A 26 -17.64 11.05 26.37
N ASN A 27 -18.39 12.16 26.28
CA ASN A 27 -19.85 12.11 26.33
C ASN A 27 -20.43 11.35 25.13
N LEU A 28 -19.92 11.60 23.93
CA LEU A 28 -20.37 10.96 22.70
C LEU A 28 -20.05 9.46 22.67
N ARG A 29 -18.90 9.05 23.23
CA ARG A 29 -18.52 7.65 23.40
C ARG A 29 -19.49 6.91 24.33
N ASN A 30 -19.85 7.51 25.45
CA ASN A 30 -20.82 6.93 26.39
C ASN A 30 -22.23 6.79 25.79
N GLN A 31 -22.54 7.57 24.76
CA GLN A 31 -23.80 7.51 24.02
C GLN A 31 -23.73 6.59 22.79
N GLU A 32 -22.58 5.93 22.56
CA GLU A 32 -22.29 5.10 21.38
C GLU A 32 -22.55 5.82 20.04
N ASN A 33 -22.45 7.15 20.03
CA ASN A 33 -22.75 7.96 18.85
C ASN A 33 -21.48 8.17 18.01
N ARG A 34 -21.13 7.16 17.21
CA ARG A 34 -19.92 7.14 16.38
C ARG A 34 -19.86 8.28 15.36
N GLU A 35 -20.98 8.62 14.72
CA GLU A 35 -21.02 9.68 13.71
C GLU A 35 -20.69 11.04 14.33
N ALA A 36 -21.35 11.38 15.46
CA ALA A 36 -21.08 12.62 16.16
C ALA A 36 -19.66 12.64 16.75
N PHE A 37 -19.16 11.50 17.22
CA PHE A 37 -17.78 11.37 17.71
C PHE A 37 -16.76 11.69 16.62
N ASN A 38 -16.90 11.10 15.43
CA ASN A 38 -16.03 11.36 14.28
C ASN A 38 -16.08 12.83 13.85
N LYS A 39 -17.28 13.43 13.86
CA LYS A 39 -17.45 14.84 13.55
C LYS A 39 -16.75 15.76 14.56
N GLU A 40 -16.76 15.39 15.83
CA GLU A 40 -16.06 16.14 16.87
C GLU A 40 -14.53 16.00 16.74
N LEU A 41 -14.03 14.82 16.36
CA LEU A 41 -12.61 14.59 16.07
C LEU A 41 -12.07 15.45 14.92
N LEU A 42 -12.89 15.78 13.91
CA LEU A 42 -12.49 16.64 12.78
C LEU A 42 -11.89 17.98 13.24
N ARG A 43 -12.30 18.49 14.41
CA ARG A 43 -11.76 19.74 14.99
C ARG A 43 -10.26 19.66 15.27
N LEU A 44 -9.73 18.47 15.50
CA LEU A 44 -8.32 18.23 15.80
C LEU A 44 -7.50 17.76 14.60
N MET A 45 -8.13 17.57 13.43
CA MET A 45 -7.48 17.02 12.25
C MET A 45 -6.50 17.94 11.52
N PRO A 46 -6.68 19.28 11.43
CA PRO A 46 -5.76 20.09 10.63
C PRO A 46 -4.27 19.98 11.04
N PRO A 47 -3.91 19.96 12.34
CA PRO A 47 -2.54 19.67 12.78
C PRO A 47 -2.05 18.27 12.40
N VAL A 48 -2.91 17.25 12.49
CA VAL A 48 -2.60 15.86 12.15
C VAL A 48 -2.34 15.73 10.65
N GLN A 49 -3.23 16.27 9.81
CA GLN A 49 -3.07 16.27 8.35
C GLN A 49 -1.79 17.00 7.90
N ASN A 50 -1.44 18.11 8.55
CA ASN A 50 -0.19 18.82 8.25
C ASN A 50 1.05 17.99 8.63
N TYR A 51 0.97 17.21 9.70
CA TYR A 51 2.04 16.27 10.07
C TYR A 51 2.20 15.16 9.02
N VAL A 52 1.10 14.52 8.64
CA VAL A 52 1.06 13.50 7.58
C VAL A 52 1.64 14.06 6.27
N ALA A 53 1.21 15.25 5.85
CA ALA A 53 1.71 15.88 4.63
C ALA A 53 3.24 16.08 4.65
N LYS A 54 3.82 16.42 5.81
CA LYS A 54 5.28 16.58 5.96
C LYS A 54 6.02 15.25 5.90
N ARG A 55 5.48 14.21 6.54
CA ARG A 55 6.01 12.83 6.49
C ARG A 55 6.02 12.31 5.05
N LEU A 56 4.88 12.38 4.36
CA LEU A 56 4.75 11.96 2.96
C LEU A 56 5.70 12.74 2.04
N LYS A 57 5.79 14.07 2.19
CA LYS A 57 6.74 14.89 1.41
C LYS A 57 8.19 14.49 1.65
N THR A 58 8.53 14.04 2.85
CA THR A 58 9.88 13.56 3.17
C THR A 58 10.14 12.23 2.48
N ALA A 59 9.21 11.28 2.56
CA ALA A 59 9.30 9.98 1.87
C ALA A 59 9.42 10.15 0.34
N ILE A 60 8.68 11.09 -0.25
CA ILE A 60 8.80 11.43 -1.68
C ILE A 60 10.20 11.98 -2.01
N ARG A 61 10.77 12.79 -1.13
CA ARG A 61 12.10 13.38 -1.34
C ARG A 61 13.22 12.34 -1.16
N THR A 62 13.04 11.37 -0.28
CA THR A 62 14.04 10.30 -0.05
C THR A 62 13.96 9.19 -1.09
N GLY A 63 12.93 9.17 -1.93
CA GLY A 63 12.73 8.14 -2.96
C GLY A 63 11.90 6.95 -2.48
N THR A 64 11.62 6.86 -1.19
CA THR A 64 10.73 5.86 -0.58
C THR A 64 9.33 5.84 -1.21
N LEU A 65 8.81 7.00 -1.62
CA LEU A 65 7.45 7.12 -2.15
C LEU A 65 7.41 7.81 -3.51
N ASN A 66 6.57 7.31 -4.42
CA ASN A 66 6.21 8.04 -5.63
C ASN A 66 5.30 9.24 -5.33
N LYS A 67 5.52 10.36 -6.04
CA LYS A 67 4.68 11.56 -5.90
C LYS A 67 3.22 11.25 -6.31
N GLY A 68 2.27 11.66 -5.48
CA GLY A 68 0.83 11.53 -5.76
C GLY A 68 0.22 10.21 -5.28
N MET A 69 1.04 9.31 -4.74
CA MET A 69 0.62 7.99 -4.32
C MET A 69 -0.33 7.98 -3.11
N PHE A 70 -0.08 8.87 -2.15
CA PHE A 70 -0.95 9.07 -0.99
C PHE A 70 -1.30 10.54 -0.82
N SER A 71 -2.53 10.79 -0.43
CA SER A 71 -3.02 12.07 0.06
C SER A 71 -3.02 12.07 1.61
N PRO A 72 -2.84 13.23 2.26
CA PRO A 72 -2.97 13.31 3.72
C PRO A 72 -4.34 12.90 4.25
N ASN A 73 -5.37 12.89 3.40
CA ASN A 73 -6.73 12.52 3.80
C ASN A 73 -6.92 11.00 3.82
N ASP A 74 -6.11 10.22 3.10
CA ASP A 74 -6.26 8.77 2.96
C ASP A 74 -6.14 8.02 4.31
N PHE A 75 -5.51 8.66 5.29
CA PHE A 75 -5.31 8.13 6.64
C PHE A 75 -6.45 8.49 7.61
N THR A 76 -7.39 9.35 7.21
CA THR A 76 -8.39 9.92 8.12
C THR A 76 -9.41 8.89 8.59
N ASP A 77 -9.96 8.11 7.66
CA ASP A 77 -11.01 7.13 7.98
C ASP A 77 -10.48 6.02 8.88
N GLN A 78 -9.31 5.48 8.56
CA GLN A 78 -8.65 4.48 9.40
C GLN A 78 -8.28 5.06 10.76
N LEU A 79 -7.79 6.30 10.83
CA LEU A 79 -7.52 6.96 12.10
C LEU A 79 -8.78 7.09 12.96
N PHE A 80 -9.94 7.41 12.36
CA PHE A 80 -11.20 7.49 13.11
C PHE A 80 -11.64 6.13 13.65
N ILE A 81 -11.47 5.06 12.86
CA ILE A 81 -11.73 3.69 13.32
C ILE A 81 -10.81 3.36 14.51
N GLU A 82 -9.50 3.52 14.33
CA GLU A 82 -8.50 3.24 15.36
C GLU A 82 -8.74 4.01 16.65
N VAL A 83 -9.10 5.29 16.56
CA VAL A 83 -9.32 6.13 17.73
C VAL A 83 -10.61 5.77 18.46
N TYR A 84 -11.67 5.44 17.72
CA TYR A 84 -12.94 5.02 18.31
C TYR A 84 -12.81 3.65 18.98
N ASP A 85 -12.12 2.71 18.34
CA ASP A 85 -12.03 1.33 18.81
C ASP A 85 -11.05 1.17 19.98
N ASN A 86 -10.04 2.05 20.06
CA ASN A 86 -9.03 2.06 21.13
C ASN A 86 -9.19 3.25 22.10
N TRP A 87 -10.39 3.80 22.23
CA TRP A 87 -10.64 5.02 23.01
C TRP A 87 -10.25 4.89 24.49
N GLU A 88 -10.34 3.69 25.05
CA GLU A 88 -9.95 3.37 26.44
C GLU A 88 -8.48 3.66 26.76
N LEU A 89 -7.62 3.78 25.73
CA LEU A 89 -6.23 4.17 25.88
C LEU A 89 -6.06 5.68 26.14
N VAL A 90 -7.06 6.50 25.82
CA VAL A 90 -7.06 7.95 26.07
C VAL A 90 -7.67 8.23 27.44
N LYS A 91 -6.82 8.43 28.45
CA LYS A 91 -7.28 8.54 29.86
C LYS A 91 -7.67 9.96 30.25
N ASN A 92 -7.14 10.95 29.55
CA ASN A 92 -7.37 12.37 29.81
C ASN A 92 -7.13 13.22 28.55
N GLU A 93 -7.44 14.51 28.63
CA GLU A 93 -7.30 15.46 27.52
C GLU A 93 -5.86 15.60 27.00
N TYR A 94 -4.85 15.35 27.84
CA TYR A 94 -3.45 15.50 27.49
C TYR A 94 -2.94 14.30 26.69
N ASP A 95 -3.61 13.14 26.83
CA ASP A 95 -3.30 11.92 26.07
C ASP A 95 -3.88 11.99 24.65
N LEU A 96 -4.97 12.75 24.43
CA LEU A 96 -5.70 12.77 23.16
C LEU A 96 -4.81 13.18 21.98
N ARG A 97 -4.07 14.29 22.10
CA ARG A 97 -3.18 14.75 21.02
C ARG A 97 -2.04 13.75 20.74
N PRO A 98 -1.21 13.34 21.71
CA PRO A 98 -0.20 12.33 21.50
C PRO A 98 -0.77 11.03 20.90
N PHE A 99 -1.95 10.61 21.33
CA PHE A 99 -2.59 9.40 20.84
C PHE A 99 -2.97 9.50 19.36
N LEU A 100 -3.58 10.62 18.93
CA LEU A 100 -3.89 10.87 17.52
C LEU A 100 -2.62 10.84 16.65
N PHE A 101 -1.54 11.47 17.13
CA PHE A 101 -0.28 11.51 16.39
C PHE A 101 0.40 10.13 16.36
N LYS A 102 0.35 9.38 17.45
CA LYS A 102 0.86 8.01 17.49
C LYS A 102 0.12 7.13 16.49
N LYS A 103 -1.22 7.10 16.56
CA LYS A 103 -2.03 6.27 15.67
C LYS A 103 -1.81 6.62 14.20
N VAL A 104 -1.69 7.91 13.85
CA VAL A 104 -1.41 8.27 12.46
C VAL A 104 0.03 7.96 12.03
N ASP A 105 1.00 7.99 12.94
CA ASP A 105 2.39 7.60 12.66
C ASP A 105 2.50 6.08 12.47
N ASP A 106 1.82 5.29 13.31
CA ASP A 106 1.71 3.83 13.15
C ASP A 106 1.13 3.49 11.76
N LEU A 107 0.02 4.13 11.37
CA LEU A 107 -0.60 3.95 10.05
C LEU A 107 0.32 4.39 8.89
N LEU A 108 1.13 5.43 9.10
CA LEU A 108 2.10 5.88 8.10
C LEU A 108 3.25 4.91 7.97
N ASP A 109 3.81 4.44 9.07
CA ASP A 109 4.96 3.54 9.09
C ASP A 109 4.58 2.18 8.48
N ASP A 110 3.39 1.66 8.76
CA ASP A 110 2.89 0.42 8.13
C ASP A 110 2.86 0.58 6.60
N ARG A 111 2.25 1.67 6.10
CA ARG A 111 2.16 1.95 4.66
C ARG A 111 3.50 2.22 4.02
N LEU A 112 4.37 2.98 4.69
CA LEU A 112 5.68 3.32 4.14
C LEU A 112 6.61 2.11 4.14
N THR A 113 6.55 1.24 5.14
CA THR A 113 7.37 0.02 5.21
C THR A 113 6.99 -0.96 4.09
N GLU A 114 5.69 -1.13 3.83
CA GLU A 114 5.19 -1.92 2.69
C GLU A 114 5.79 -1.40 1.37
N GLU A 115 5.73 -0.09 1.15
CA GLU A 115 6.27 0.55 -0.05
C GLU A 115 7.81 0.55 -0.15
N GLU A 116 8.53 0.68 0.97
CA GLU A 116 10.00 0.59 1.01
C GLU A 116 10.47 -0.81 0.63
N PHE A 117 9.79 -1.84 1.12
CA PHE A 117 10.10 -3.22 0.79
C PHE A 117 9.87 -3.51 -0.70
N ASP A 118 8.75 -3.03 -1.24
CA ASP A 118 8.41 -3.13 -2.66
C ASP A 118 9.44 -2.39 -3.54
N HIS A 119 9.87 -1.19 -3.13
CA HIS A 119 10.90 -0.44 -3.84
C HIS A 119 12.25 -1.16 -3.88
N MET A 120 12.68 -1.71 -2.73
CA MET A 120 13.95 -2.44 -2.66
C MET A 120 13.95 -3.69 -3.55
N PHE A 121 12.80 -4.36 -3.71
CA PHE A 121 12.69 -5.51 -4.60
C PHE A 121 13.00 -5.12 -6.05
N PHE A 122 12.40 -4.04 -6.55
CA PHE A 122 12.60 -3.64 -7.95
C PHE A 122 13.94 -2.95 -8.21
N GLU A 123 14.52 -2.24 -7.25
CA GLU A 123 15.87 -1.67 -7.40
C GLU A 123 16.94 -2.75 -7.55
N ASN A 124 16.75 -3.89 -6.87
CA ASN A 124 17.71 -4.98 -6.84
C ASN A 124 17.38 -6.12 -7.81
N ILE A 125 16.37 -5.93 -8.68
CA ILE A 125 15.90 -6.95 -9.62
C ILE A 125 17.02 -7.51 -10.52
N ASP A 126 18.04 -6.69 -10.80
CA ASP A 126 19.22 -7.03 -11.59
C ASP A 126 20.29 -7.81 -10.82
N THR A 127 20.19 -7.86 -9.50
CA THR A 127 21.21 -8.43 -8.61
C THR A 127 20.84 -9.79 -8.04
N TYR A 128 19.55 -10.15 -8.08
CA TYR A 128 19.06 -11.42 -7.56
C TYR A 128 19.59 -12.60 -8.37
N SER A 129 20.20 -13.55 -7.66
CA SER A 129 20.55 -14.86 -8.17
C SER A 129 19.31 -15.71 -8.41
N LYS A 130 19.44 -16.75 -9.24
CA LYS A 130 18.38 -17.71 -9.50
C LYS A 130 17.85 -18.38 -8.21
N GLN A 131 18.74 -18.70 -7.28
CA GLN A 131 18.35 -19.30 -6.00
C GLN A 131 17.51 -18.34 -5.14
N GLU A 132 17.85 -17.05 -5.12
CA GLU A 132 17.05 -16.04 -4.43
C GLU A 132 15.67 -15.90 -5.08
N TRP A 133 15.61 -15.89 -6.41
CA TRP A 133 14.33 -15.89 -7.14
C TRP A 133 13.45 -17.10 -6.83
N ASP A 134 14.04 -18.29 -6.75
CA ASP A 134 13.31 -19.51 -6.43
C ASP A 134 12.80 -19.48 -4.99
N SER A 135 13.63 -19.03 -4.04
CA SER A 135 13.23 -18.88 -2.63
C SER A 135 12.13 -17.84 -2.42
N MET A 136 12.05 -16.81 -3.27
CA MET A 136 11.00 -15.79 -3.21
C MET A 136 9.67 -16.25 -3.78
N GLU A 137 9.66 -17.22 -4.71
CA GLU A 137 8.42 -17.79 -5.27
C GLU A 137 7.82 -18.86 -4.35
N GLU A 138 8.62 -19.46 -3.46
CA GLU A 138 8.16 -20.40 -2.45
C GLU A 138 7.24 -19.69 -1.44
N GLU A 139 5.93 -19.90 -1.59
CA GLU A 139 4.95 -19.41 -0.64
C GLU A 139 4.74 -20.42 0.50
N TYR A 140 4.76 -19.92 1.73
CA TYR A 140 4.63 -20.74 2.94
C TYR A 140 3.30 -20.42 3.64
N SER A 141 2.69 -21.46 4.19
CA SER A 141 1.63 -21.37 5.18
C SER A 141 2.11 -22.01 6.48
N THR A 142 1.23 -22.04 7.48
CA THR A 142 1.48 -22.65 8.77
C THR A 142 0.45 -23.74 8.99
N ASP A 143 0.89 -24.95 9.33
CA ASP A 143 -0.02 -26.05 9.64
C ASP A 143 -0.69 -25.89 11.03
N GLY A 144 -1.54 -26.85 11.40
CA GLY A 144 -2.25 -26.82 12.68
C GLY A 144 -1.36 -26.90 13.91
N ASP A 145 -0.11 -27.33 13.76
CA ASP A 145 0.89 -27.45 14.83
C ASP A 145 1.88 -26.28 14.85
N GLY A 146 1.81 -25.37 13.88
CA GLY A 146 2.65 -24.18 13.81
C GLY A 146 3.88 -24.32 12.90
N ASP A 147 4.03 -25.46 12.20
CA ASP A 147 5.16 -25.71 11.31
C ASP A 147 4.91 -25.06 9.94
N LEU A 148 5.98 -24.52 9.34
CA LEU A 148 5.92 -23.95 7.99
C LEU A 148 5.73 -25.07 6.97
N VAL A 149 4.69 -24.94 6.15
CA VAL A 149 4.37 -25.86 5.06
C VAL A 149 4.32 -25.09 3.75
N LEU A 150 4.85 -25.67 2.68
CA LEU A 150 4.81 -25.04 1.36
C LEU A 150 3.37 -25.05 0.85
N LEU A 151 2.89 -23.92 0.32
CA LEU A 151 1.54 -23.84 -0.25
C LEU A 151 1.34 -24.82 -1.42
N GLU A 152 2.40 -25.12 -2.18
CA GLU A 152 2.35 -26.14 -3.25
C GLU A 152 2.17 -27.58 -2.73
N GLU A 153 2.47 -27.84 -1.46
CA GLU A 153 2.22 -29.13 -0.80
C GLU A 153 0.80 -29.24 -0.25
N LEU A 154 0.06 -28.12 -0.18
CA LEU A 154 -1.33 -28.09 0.23
C LEU A 154 -2.23 -28.32 -1.00
N ASP A 155 -3.00 -29.41 -0.99
CA ASP A 155 -3.98 -29.76 -2.04
C ASP A 155 -5.25 -28.88 -1.95
N ASP A 156 -5.08 -27.57 -1.74
CA ASP A 156 -6.15 -26.60 -1.54
C ASP A 156 -6.52 -25.91 -2.86
N ARG A 157 -7.68 -26.28 -3.38
CA ARG A 157 -8.28 -25.75 -4.62
C ARG A 157 -8.79 -24.30 -4.50
N SER A 158 -8.74 -23.70 -3.31
CA SER A 158 -9.26 -22.35 -3.04
C SER A 158 -8.24 -21.22 -3.26
N LEU A 159 -6.95 -21.55 -3.41
CA LEU A 159 -5.97 -20.60 -3.94
C LEU A 159 -6.38 -20.28 -5.39
N THR A 160 -6.82 -19.05 -5.61
CA THR A 160 -7.31 -18.58 -6.90
C THR A 160 -6.24 -18.80 -7.96
N LYS A 161 -6.52 -19.70 -8.91
CA LYS A 161 -5.76 -19.79 -10.15
C LYS A 161 -6.12 -18.57 -10.98
N ASP A 162 -5.39 -17.49 -10.79
CA ASP A 162 -5.40 -16.39 -11.73
C ASP A 162 -4.78 -16.92 -13.03
N ASP A 163 -5.53 -16.90 -14.14
CA ASP A 163 -5.08 -17.41 -15.45
C ASP A 163 -4.10 -16.41 -16.11
N TYR A 164 -3.01 -16.06 -15.42
CA TYR A 164 -1.99 -15.15 -15.93
C TYR A 164 -1.20 -15.77 -17.07
N ILE A 165 -1.16 -15.07 -18.20
CA ILE A 165 -0.46 -15.49 -19.40
C ILE A 165 0.46 -14.38 -19.89
N LEU A 166 1.55 -14.76 -20.56
CA LEU A 166 2.59 -13.82 -20.99
C LEU A 166 2.04 -12.68 -21.85
N LYS A 167 0.97 -12.89 -22.63
CA LYS A 167 0.33 -11.84 -23.43
C LYS A 167 -0.25 -10.67 -22.61
N HIS A 168 -0.47 -10.84 -21.30
CA HIS A 168 -0.90 -9.75 -20.41
C HIS A 168 0.28 -8.81 -20.07
N VAL A 169 1.50 -9.32 -20.18
CA VAL A 169 2.76 -8.62 -19.86
C VAL A 169 3.44 -8.11 -21.14
N PHE A 170 3.57 -8.95 -22.16
CA PHE A 170 4.28 -8.72 -23.42
C PHE A 170 3.28 -8.36 -24.53
N ILE A 171 3.27 -7.08 -24.95
CA ILE A 171 2.22 -6.54 -25.83
C ILE A 171 2.77 -6.05 -27.16
N THR A 172 3.99 -5.51 -27.19
CA THR A 172 4.60 -5.06 -28.44
C THR A 172 5.06 -6.24 -29.29
N GLU A 173 5.29 -6.02 -30.59
CA GLU A 173 5.70 -7.10 -31.49
C GLU A 173 7.07 -7.68 -31.11
N GLU A 174 8.01 -6.82 -30.70
CA GLU A 174 9.33 -7.23 -30.19
C GLU A 174 9.23 -8.02 -28.88
N GLU A 175 8.22 -7.72 -28.06
CA GLU A 175 7.94 -8.42 -26.81
C GLU A 175 7.32 -9.80 -27.03
N LYS A 176 6.57 -10.01 -28.13
CA LYS A 176 5.98 -11.31 -28.45
C LYS A 176 7.04 -12.38 -28.75
N GLU A 177 8.12 -12.03 -29.42
CA GLU A 177 9.23 -12.98 -29.66
C GLU A 177 9.88 -13.44 -28.35
N LEU A 178 9.93 -12.57 -27.32
CA LEU A 178 10.41 -12.94 -25.99
C LEU A 178 9.40 -13.81 -25.25
N ALA A 179 8.11 -13.50 -25.38
CA ALA A 179 7.03 -14.30 -24.81
C ALA A 179 7.02 -15.73 -25.39
N GLU A 180 7.20 -15.88 -26.71
CA GLU A 180 7.26 -17.19 -27.36
C GLU A 180 8.41 -18.06 -26.81
N LYS A 181 9.59 -17.48 -26.59
CA LYS A 181 10.73 -18.20 -25.98
C LYS A 181 10.45 -18.64 -24.54
N LEU A 182 9.72 -17.82 -23.79
CA LEU A 182 9.33 -18.13 -22.42
C LEU A 182 8.23 -19.21 -22.40
N ASP A 183 7.24 -19.14 -23.29
CA ASP A 183 6.19 -20.17 -23.45
C ASP A 183 6.78 -21.53 -23.87
N GLU A 184 7.87 -21.54 -24.66
CA GLU A 184 8.57 -22.78 -25.01
C GLU A 184 9.38 -23.39 -23.86
N SER A 185 9.77 -22.60 -22.86
CA SER A 185 10.68 -23.01 -21.79
C SER A 185 10.05 -23.12 -20.40
N LEU A 186 8.87 -22.53 -20.21
CA LEU A 186 8.16 -22.48 -18.93
C LEU A 186 6.79 -23.13 -19.06
N GLU A 187 6.46 -23.96 -18.07
CA GLU A 187 5.09 -24.42 -17.89
C GLU A 187 4.19 -23.25 -17.46
N GLN A 188 2.93 -23.28 -17.89
CA GLN A 188 1.94 -22.23 -17.60
C GLN A 188 1.82 -21.92 -16.10
N GLU A 189 1.86 -22.95 -15.24
CA GLU A 189 1.82 -22.78 -13.79
C GLU A 189 3.01 -21.97 -13.26
N ARG A 190 4.20 -22.14 -13.84
CA ARG A 190 5.40 -21.38 -13.43
C ARG A 190 5.31 -19.92 -13.87
N VAL A 191 4.67 -19.64 -15.01
CA VAL A 191 4.35 -18.27 -15.45
C VAL A 191 3.40 -17.62 -14.44
N GLU A 192 2.33 -18.31 -14.06
CA GLU A 192 1.34 -17.82 -13.09
C GLU A 192 1.98 -17.51 -11.73
N ARG A 193 2.74 -18.45 -11.16
CA ARG A 193 3.43 -18.24 -9.87
C ARG A 193 4.40 -17.07 -9.92
N HIS A 194 5.16 -16.93 -11.01
CA HIS A 194 6.09 -15.81 -11.14
C HIS A 194 5.35 -14.47 -11.23
N VAL A 195 4.27 -14.39 -12.01
CA VAL A 195 3.44 -13.17 -12.08
C VAL A 195 2.87 -12.83 -10.71
N HIS A 196 2.30 -13.81 -10.01
CA HIS A 196 1.70 -13.62 -8.69
C HIS A 196 2.73 -13.09 -7.67
N MET A 197 3.91 -13.75 -7.59
CA MET A 197 5.01 -13.31 -6.73
C MET A 197 5.43 -11.87 -7.02
N VAL A 198 5.62 -11.50 -8.29
CA VAL A 198 6.05 -10.14 -8.67
C VAL A 198 4.95 -9.10 -8.40
N LEU A 199 3.67 -9.44 -8.68
CA LEU A 199 2.52 -8.61 -8.33
C LEU A 199 2.44 -8.35 -6.83
N ASN A 200 2.73 -9.36 -6.01
CA ASN A 200 2.75 -9.26 -4.55
C ASN A 200 3.85 -8.33 -3.99
N LYS A 201 4.85 -7.98 -4.81
CA LYS A 201 5.87 -6.97 -4.50
C LYS A 201 5.57 -5.61 -5.12
N MET A 202 4.48 -5.47 -5.86
CA MET A 202 4.03 -4.17 -6.38
C MET A 202 3.15 -3.48 -5.36
N SER A 203 3.25 -2.15 -5.35
CA SER A 203 2.33 -1.31 -4.62
C SER A 203 0.88 -1.59 -4.98
N MET A 204 0.01 -1.49 -3.97
CA MET A 204 -1.41 -1.80 -4.10
C MET A 204 -2.09 -1.09 -5.29
N PRO A 205 -1.83 0.20 -5.58
CA PRO A 205 -2.44 0.85 -6.73
C PRO A 205 -2.02 0.23 -8.08
N MET A 206 -0.75 -0.17 -8.19
CA MET A 206 -0.19 -0.74 -9.41
C MET A 206 -0.69 -2.17 -9.64
N ARG A 207 -0.66 -3.00 -8.58
CA ARG A 207 -1.21 -4.36 -8.58
C ARG A 207 -2.68 -4.37 -9.00
N THR A 208 -3.50 -3.51 -8.38
CA THR A 208 -4.93 -3.42 -8.66
C THR A 208 -5.21 -3.05 -10.12
N VAL A 209 -4.46 -2.08 -10.67
CA VAL A 209 -4.62 -1.68 -12.08
C VAL A 209 -4.28 -2.84 -13.02
N PHE A 210 -3.22 -3.59 -12.73
CA PHE A 210 -2.85 -4.75 -13.54
C PHE A 210 -3.90 -5.87 -13.46
N GLN A 211 -4.39 -6.21 -12.26
CA GLN A 211 -5.41 -7.24 -12.06
C GLN A 211 -6.74 -6.90 -12.74
N LEU A 212 -7.22 -5.65 -12.61
CA LEU A 212 -8.42 -5.21 -13.32
C LEU A 212 -8.27 -5.30 -14.85
N TYR A 213 -7.07 -5.09 -15.36
CA TYR A 213 -6.79 -5.23 -16.79
C TYR A 213 -6.68 -6.71 -17.21
N ALA A 214 -5.87 -7.49 -16.50
CA ALA A 214 -5.49 -8.85 -16.89
C ALA A 214 -6.57 -9.89 -16.56
N ASP A 215 -7.15 -9.80 -15.36
CA ASP A 215 -8.07 -10.82 -14.83
C ASP A 215 -9.51 -10.50 -15.20
N GLN A 216 -9.85 -9.21 -15.21
CA GLN A 216 -11.23 -8.73 -15.45
C GLN A 216 -11.44 -8.15 -16.86
N GLY A 217 -10.36 -7.95 -17.63
CA GLY A 217 -10.45 -7.47 -19.01
C GLY A 217 -10.90 -6.02 -19.17
N PHE A 218 -10.84 -5.20 -18.11
CA PHE A 218 -11.24 -3.80 -18.18
C PHE A 218 -10.25 -2.96 -18.99
N THR A 219 -10.77 -1.99 -19.74
CA THR A 219 -9.97 -0.97 -20.43
C THR A 219 -9.40 0.06 -19.45
N THR A 220 -8.35 0.78 -19.84
CA THR A 220 -7.76 1.84 -19.01
C THR A 220 -8.76 2.94 -18.65
N ALA A 221 -9.73 3.23 -19.52
CA ALA A 221 -10.81 4.18 -19.25
C ALA A 221 -11.81 3.66 -18.22
N GLU A 222 -12.18 2.38 -18.28
CA GLU A 222 -13.06 1.75 -17.28
C GLU A 222 -12.37 1.65 -15.92
N ILE A 223 -11.08 1.29 -15.91
CA ILE A 223 -10.29 1.26 -14.67
C ILE A 223 -10.20 2.66 -14.06
N ALA A 224 -9.96 3.70 -14.86
CA ALA A 224 -9.93 5.08 -14.38
C ALA A 224 -11.28 5.48 -13.73
N HIS A 225 -12.38 5.04 -14.32
CA HIS A 225 -13.71 5.24 -13.75
C HIS A 225 -13.94 4.46 -12.45
N ILE A 226 -13.60 3.18 -12.40
CA ILE A 226 -13.74 2.32 -11.21
C ILE A 226 -12.91 2.87 -10.05
N ARG A 227 -11.72 3.38 -10.35
CA ARG A 227 -10.74 3.83 -9.35
C ARG A 227 -10.83 5.31 -9.01
N GLU A 228 -11.71 6.06 -9.67
CA GLU A 228 -11.86 7.51 -9.51
C GLU A 228 -10.54 8.29 -9.69
N VAL A 229 -9.68 7.83 -10.60
CA VAL A 229 -8.38 8.45 -10.93
C VAL A 229 -8.32 8.91 -12.38
N THR A 230 -7.26 9.61 -12.77
CA THR A 230 -7.09 10.06 -14.15
C THR A 230 -6.68 8.92 -15.09
N LEU A 231 -7.04 9.03 -16.38
CA LEU A 231 -6.62 8.08 -17.41
C LEU A 231 -5.09 7.96 -17.50
N ASP A 232 -4.40 9.10 -17.45
CA ASP A 232 -2.92 9.19 -17.48
C ASP A 232 -2.28 8.42 -16.32
N GLU A 233 -2.88 8.49 -15.13
CA GLU A 233 -2.42 7.75 -13.96
C GLU A 233 -2.58 6.25 -14.13
N VAL A 234 -3.72 5.78 -14.64
CA VAL A 234 -3.95 4.36 -14.94
C VAL A 234 -2.96 3.85 -15.99
N GLU A 235 -2.77 4.59 -17.08
CA GLU A 235 -1.82 4.22 -18.13
C GLU A 235 -0.38 4.17 -17.60
N THR A 236 -0.01 5.12 -16.75
CA THR A 236 1.31 5.14 -16.09
C THR A 236 1.50 3.94 -15.16
N LEU A 237 0.51 3.63 -14.32
CA LEU A 237 0.56 2.49 -13.39
C LEU A 237 0.63 1.17 -14.16
N LEU A 238 -0.21 0.98 -15.19
CA LEU A 238 -0.24 -0.24 -15.99
C LEU A 238 1.06 -0.45 -16.77
N SER A 239 1.61 0.62 -17.35
CA SER A 239 2.89 0.57 -18.07
C SER A 239 4.05 0.20 -17.13
N ARG A 240 4.08 0.76 -15.92
CA ARG A 240 5.08 0.41 -14.91
C ARG A 240 4.93 -1.06 -14.47
N ALA A 241 3.72 -1.52 -14.19
CA ALA A 241 3.46 -2.91 -13.81
C ALA A 241 4.01 -3.89 -14.86
N ARG A 242 3.67 -3.67 -16.13
CA ARG A 242 4.17 -4.50 -17.26
C ARG A 242 5.68 -4.47 -17.39
N LYS A 243 6.28 -3.29 -17.22
CA LYS A 243 7.74 -3.16 -17.28
C LYS A 243 8.41 -3.99 -16.19
N LEU A 244 7.93 -3.89 -14.94
CA LEU A 244 8.49 -4.64 -13.82
C LEU A 244 8.34 -6.16 -14.01
N LEU A 245 7.17 -6.62 -14.47
CA LEU A 245 6.94 -8.02 -14.82
C LEU A 245 7.88 -8.47 -15.95
N LYS A 246 7.97 -7.70 -17.03
CA LYS A 246 8.89 -8.03 -18.13
C LYS A 246 10.33 -8.13 -17.66
N ASP A 247 10.80 -7.14 -16.92
CA ASP A 247 12.17 -7.11 -16.41
C ASP A 247 12.41 -8.33 -15.50
N SER A 248 11.46 -8.69 -14.62
CA SER A 248 11.56 -9.91 -13.79
C SER A 248 11.70 -11.20 -14.60
N PHE A 249 10.88 -11.39 -15.64
CA PHE A 249 10.94 -12.56 -16.52
C PHE A 249 12.27 -12.65 -17.26
N VAL A 250 12.71 -11.54 -17.85
CA VAL A 250 13.98 -11.49 -18.59
C VAL A 250 15.13 -11.85 -17.67
N LYS A 251 15.17 -11.24 -16.47
CA LYS A 251 16.27 -11.40 -15.52
C LYS A 251 16.35 -12.82 -14.98
N ARG A 252 15.21 -13.41 -14.64
CA ARG A 252 15.16 -14.74 -14.05
C ARG A 252 15.36 -15.87 -15.05
N PHE A 253 14.82 -15.74 -16.26
CA PHE A 253 14.72 -16.87 -17.19
C PHE A 253 15.53 -16.71 -18.47
N LEU A 254 15.89 -15.49 -18.87
CA LEU A 254 16.56 -15.25 -20.17
C LEU A 254 18.04 -14.86 -20.04
N ILE A 255 18.52 -14.44 -18.87
CA ILE A 255 19.93 -14.03 -18.68
C ILE A 255 20.89 -15.22 -18.54
N ASP A 256 20.40 -16.41 -18.18
CA ASP A 256 21.21 -17.64 -18.09
C ASP A 256 21.40 -18.38 -19.44
N SER A 257 21.09 -17.75 -20.59
CA SER A 257 21.25 -18.36 -21.92
C SER A 257 22.61 -18.09 -22.59
N ASN A 258 23.65 -17.67 -21.86
CA ASN A 258 25.02 -17.51 -22.37
C ASN A 258 26.07 -18.18 -21.50
#